data_AF-A0A3E0DYT3-F1
#
_entry.id   AF-A0A3E0DYT3-F1
#
_cell.length_a   1.000
_cell.length_b   1.000
_cell.length_c   1.000
_cell.angle_alpha   90.00
_cell.angle_beta   90.00
_cell.angle_gamma   90.00
#
_symmetry.space_group_name_H-M   'P 1'
#
loop_
_entity.id
_entity.type
_entity.pdbx_description
1 polymer ?
#
loop_
_entity_poly.entity_id
_entity_poly.type
_entity_poly.pdbx_seq_one_letter_code
_entity_poly.pdbx_strand_id
1 'polypeptide(L)'
;MELTNIPEFKCKKCLKNFEIEIDDFETDTYSYERSMGNENQYNWNYIGNCPHCDNDLEISFDAYEYPVGMLNYEDSELTGCEFIIKPIFNVHNEDFETDI
;
A
#
# COMPACT_ATOMS: atom_id res chain seq x y z
N MET A 1 4.50 1.76 -9.15
CA MET A 1 3.88 0.61 -8.47
C MET A 1 2.39 0.86 -8.31
N GLU A 2 1.58 -0.19 -8.35
CA GLU A 2 0.13 -0.10 -8.12
C GLU A 2 -0.37 -1.17 -7.14
N LEU A 3 -1.52 -0.91 -6.54
CA LEU A 3 -2.31 -1.89 -5.80
C LEU A 3 -3.23 -2.63 -6.79
N THR A 4 -3.18 -3.96 -6.77
CA THR A 4 -3.93 -4.80 -7.73
C THR A 4 -5.22 -5.40 -7.19
N ASN A 5 -5.49 -5.19 -5.90
CA ASN A 5 -6.72 -5.59 -5.23
C ASN A 5 -7.16 -4.51 -4.24
N ILE A 6 -8.46 -4.52 -3.92
CA ILE A 6 -9.01 -3.73 -2.83
C ILE A 6 -8.71 -4.49 -1.53
N PRO A 7 -8.01 -3.89 -0.55
CA PRO A 7 -7.78 -4.52 0.75
C PRO A 7 -9.07 -4.54 1.58
N GLU A 8 -9.25 -5.61 2.35
CA GLU A 8 -10.39 -5.76 3.27
C GLU A 8 -9.92 -5.69 4.72
N PHE A 9 -10.69 -5.01 5.55
CA PHE A 9 -10.37 -4.77 6.95
C PHE A 9 -11.48 -5.23 7.87
N LYS A 10 -11.10 -5.56 9.10
CA LYS A 10 -12.01 -5.81 10.21
C LYS A 10 -11.77 -4.78 11.30
N CYS A 11 -12.84 -4.10 11.73
CA CYS A 11 -12.76 -3.14 12.83
C CYS A 11 -12.50 -3.87 14.15
N LYS A 12 -11.48 -3.45 14.91
CA LYS A 12 -11.16 -4.05 16.22
C LYS A 12 -12.21 -3.73 17.29
N LYS A 13 -13.00 -2.66 17.11
CA LYS A 13 -14.07 -2.24 18.06
C LYS A 13 -15.40 -2.93 17.81
N CYS A 14 -15.93 -2.91 16.59
CA CYS A 14 -17.27 -3.46 16.29
C CYS A 14 -17.25 -4.81 15.55
N LEU A 15 -16.06 -5.31 15.17
CA LEU A 15 -15.85 -6.60 14.50
C LEU A 15 -16.49 -6.75 13.12
N LYS A 16 -17.06 -5.67 12.57
CA LYS A 16 -17.59 -5.65 11.20
C LYS A 16 -16.48 -5.43 10.20
N ASN A 17 -16.67 -6.03 9.03
CA ASN A 17 -15.79 -5.90 7.89
C ASN A 17 -16.13 -4.62 7.12
N PHE A 18 -15.13 -4.05 6.48
CA PHE A 18 -15.27 -2.91 5.59
C PHE A 18 -14.10 -2.87 4.60
N GLU A 19 -14.30 -2.13 3.53
CA GLU A 19 -13.33 -1.83 2.49
C GLU A 19 -13.09 -0.33 2.48
N ILE A 20 -11.90 0.07 2.02
CA ILE A 20 -11.56 1.46 1.72
C ILE A 20 -11.11 1.46 0.26
N GLU A 21 -11.70 2.32 -0.56
CA GLU A 21 -11.32 2.45 -1.96
C GLU A 21 -9.88 2.96 -2.03
N ILE A 22 -9.11 2.49 -3.02
CA ILE A 22 -7.70 2.89 -3.15
C ILE A 22 -7.57 4.41 -3.33
N ASP A 23 -8.54 5.04 -3.99
CA ASP A 23 -8.59 6.49 -4.22
C ASP A 23 -8.80 7.31 -2.92
N ASP A 24 -9.25 6.67 -1.84
CA ASP A 24 -9.40 7.33 -0.53
C ASP A 24 -8.09 7.37 0.26
N PHE A 25 -7.03 6.70 -0.21
CA PHE A 25 -5.70 6.79 0.38
C PHE A 25 -4.94 7.99 -0.17
N GLU A 26 -4.30 8.75 0.71
CA GLU A 26 -3.27 9.71 0.32
C GLU A 26 -2.02 8.94 -0.12
N THR A 27 -1.55 9.19 -1.33
CA THR A 27 -0.42 8.46 -1.92
C THR A 27 0.79 9.36 -2.09
N ASP A 28 1.94 8.91 -1.61
CA ASP A 28 3.23 9.59 -1.78
C ASP A 28 4.25 8.67 -2.45
N THR A 29 5.22 9.28 -3.14
CA THR A 29 6.35 8.55 -3.71
C THR A 29 7.64 9.29 -3.42
N TYR A 30 8.63 8.56 -2.90
CA TYR A 30 9.95 9.06 -2.59
C TYR A 30 11.00 8.26 -3.36
N SER A 31 12.08 8.92 -3.77
CA SER A 31 13.17 8.29 -4.52
C SER A 31 14.50 8.63 -3.86
N TYR A 32 15.29 7.59 -3.57
CA TYR A 32 16.58 7.70 -2.89
C TYR A 32 17.68 7.02 -3.71
N GLU A 33 18.75 7.73 -4.02
CA GLU A 33 19.87 7.15 -4.78
C GLU A 33 20.64 6.12 -3.94
N ARG A 34 20.89 4.94 -4.51
CA ARG A 34 21.67 3.84 -3.94
C ARG A 34 22.57 3.18 -4.98
N SER A 35 23.36 2.18 -4.56
CA SER A 35 24.41 1.56 -5.39
C SER A 35 23.92 0.92 -6.70
N MET A 36 22.65 0.52 -6.80
CA MET A 36 22.05 -0.14 -7.98
C MET A 36 20.99 0.76 -8.66
N GLY A 37 21.09 2.08 -8.48
CA GLY A 37 20.09 3.04 -8.94
C GLY A 37 19.20 3.52 -7.80
N ASN A 38 18.07 4.11 -8.15
CA ASN A 38 17.14 4.64 -7.16
C ASN A 38 16.39 3.50 -6.44
N GLU A 39 16.25 3.63 -5.14
CA GLU A 39 15.22 2.97 -4.36
C GLU A 39 13.99 3.87 -4.36
N ASN A 40 12.88 3.38 -4.92
CA ASN A 40 11.61 4.09 -4.91
C ASN A 40 10.75 3.54 -3.77
N GLN A 41 10.29 4.41 -2.87
CA GLN A 41 9.30 4.09 -1.85
C GLN A 41 7.94 4.61 -2.31
N TYR A 42 6.94 3.74 -2.29
CA TYR A 42 5.54 4.05 -2.53
C TYR A 42 4.79 3.90 -1.21
N ASN A 43 4.04 4.92 -0.84
CA ASN A 43 3.32 4.95 0.42
C ASN A 43 1.83 5.26 0.17
N TRP A 44 0.96 4.60 0.93
CA TRP A 44 -0.49 4.83 0.96
C TRP A 44 -0.91 5.04 2.41
N ASN A 45 -1.52 6.19 2.72
CA ASN A 45 -2.01 6.50 4.06
C ASN A 45 -3.52 6.75 4.06
N TYR A 46 -4.20 6.24 5.06
CA TYR A 46 -5.60 6.56 5.34
C TYR A 46 -5.78 6.90 6.82
N ILE A 47 -6.42 8.05 7.07
CA ILE A 47 -6.85 8.47 8.40
C ILE A 47 -8.35 8.74 8.33
N GLY A 48 -9.12 8.05 9.16
CA GLY A 48 -10.57 8.21 9.15
C GLY A 48 -11.26 7.40 10.23
N ASN A 49 -12.55 7.12 10.03
CA ASN A 49 -13.38 6.43 11.02
C ASN A 49 -14.02 5.17 10.44
N CYS A 50 -14.24 4.17 11.29
CA CYS A 50 -14.96 2.96 10.91
C CYS A 50 -16.41 3.33 10.54
N PRO A 51 -16.89 2.94 9.34
CA PRO A 51 -18.22 3.34 8.85
C PRO A 51 -19.39 2.78 9.67
N HIS A 52 -19.12 1.86 10.60
CA HIS A 52 -20.15 1.19 11.38
C HIS A 52 -20.22 1.60 12.85
N CYS A 53 -19.15 2.15 13.42
CA CYS A 53 -19.08 2.45 14.86
C CYS A 53 -18.22 3.66 15.22
N ASP A 54 -17.78 4.42 14.20
CA ASP A 54 -17.03 5.65 14.34
C ASP A 54 -15.70 5.49 15.09
N ASN A 55 -15.13 4.28 15.08
CA ASN A 55 -13.81 4.02 15.65
C ASN A 55 -12.72 4.68 14.81
N ASP A 56 -11.76 5.36 15.43
CA ASP A 56 -10.60 5.92 14.73
C ASP A 56 -9.78 4.82 14.04
N LEU A 57 -9.40 5.08 12.80
CA LEU A 57 -8.61 4.22 11.92
C LEU A 57 -7.41 5.01 11.40
N GLU A 58 -6.25 4.38 11.46
CA GLU A 58 -5.03 4.86 10.83
C GLU A 58 -4.38 3.64 10.17
N ILE A 59 -4.18 3.73 8.86
CA ILE A 59 -3.74 2.63 8.01
C ILE A 59 -2.64 3.16 7.10
N SER A 60 -1.48 2.53 7.12
CA SER A 60 -0.38 2.83 6.21
C SER A 60 0.12 1.56 5.52
N PHE A 61 0.46 1.71 4.24
CA PHE A 61 1.18 0.70 3.47
C PHE A 61 2.41 1.32 2.85
N ASP A 62 3.52 0.59 2.90
CA ASP A 62 4.78 0.98 2.28
C ASP A 62 5.26 -0.15 1.38
N ALA A 63 5.73 0.19 0.19
CA ALA A 63 6.37 -0.75 -0.70
C ALA A 63 7.59 -0.10 -1.34
N TYR A 64 8.69 -0.86 -1.38
CA TYR A 64 10.00 -0.40 -1.80
C TYR A 64 10.42 -1.15 -3.05
N GLU A 65 10.82 -0.41 -4.07
CA GLU A 65 11.34 -0.93 -5.32
C GLU A 65 12.85 -0.70 -5.37
N TYR A 66 13.64 -1.79 -5.36
CA TYR A 66 15.10 -1.71 -5.47
C TYR A 66 15.73 -3.06 -5.88
N PRO A 67 16.43 -3.14 -7.03
CA PRO A 67 16.62 -2.07 -8.01
C PRO A 67 15.30 -1.67 -8.68
N VAL A 68 15.33 -0.59 -9.45
CA VAL A 68 14.17 -0.14 -10.26
C VAL A 68 13.61 -1.31 -11.07
N GLY A 69 12.30 -1.51 -11.03
CA GLY A 69 11.58 -2.64 -11.63
C GLY A 69 11.44 -3.89 -10.75
N MET A 70 11.91 -3.90 -9.49
CA MET A 70 11.80 -5.06 -8.60
C MET A 70 11.30 -4.70 -7.20
N LEU A 71 10.26 -5.38 -6.73
CA LEU A 71 9.78 -5.26 -5.35
C LEU A 71 10.84 -5.84 -4.41
N ASN A 72 11.32 -5.01 -3.49
CA ASN A 72 12.34 -5.35 -2.52
C ASN A 72 11.74 -5.66 -1.14
N TYR A 73 10.88 -4.78 -0.65
CA TYR A 73 10.30 -4.88 0.69
C TYR A 73 8.90 -4.26 0.73
N GLU A 74 8.04 -4.78 1.58
CA GLU A 74 6.71 -4.23 1.88
C GLU A 74 6.50 -4.18 3.40
N ASP A 75 5.79 -3.15 3.85
CA ASP A 75 5.40 -2.99 5.25
C ASP A 75 3.98 -2.41 5.37
N SER A 76 3.37 -2.62 6.53
CA SER A 76 2.02 -2.12 6.78
C SER A 76 1.76 -1.90 8.27
N GLU A 77 1.22 -0.74 8.63
CA GLU A 77 0.80 -0.43 10.00
C GLU A 77 -0.71 -0.16 10.06
N LEU A 78 -1.39 -0.73 11.07
CA LEU A 78 -2.85 -0.65 11.20
C LEU A 78 -3.27 -0.41 12.66
N THR A 79 -3.89 0.75 12.89
CA THR A 79 -4.53 1.13 14.15
C THR A 79 -6.05 1.07 13.99
N GLY A 80 -6.75 0.57 15.02
CA GLY A 80 -8.21 0.46 15.03
C GLY A 80 -8.82 -0.65 14.16
N CYS A 81 -8.03 -1.28 13.29
CA CYS A 81 -8.45 -2.42 12.46
C CYS A 81 -7.35 -3.48 12.28
N GLU A 82 -7.69 -4.58 11.61
CA GLU A 82 -6.79 -5.63 11.16
C GLU A 82 -7.15 -6.07 9.73
N PHE A 83 -6.19 -6.63 8.98
CA PHE A 83 -6.47 -7.16 7.66
C PHE A 83 -7.33 -8.41 7.71
N ILE A 84 -8.25 -8.49 6.76
CA ILE A 84 -8.86 -9.74 6.29
C ILE A 84 -8.18 -10.14 4.98
N ILE A 85 -8.02 -9.18 4.06
CA ILE A 85 -7.28 -9.32 2.81
C ILE A 85 -6.23 -8.23 2.75
N LYS A 86 -4.96 -8.63 2.61
CA LYS A 86 -3.84 -7.69 2.48
C LYS A 86 -3.80 -7.05 1.08
N PRO A 87 -3.23 -5.83 0.96
CA PRO A 87 -2.90 -5.27 -0.34
C PRO A 87 -1.87 -6.13 -1.08
N ILE A 88 -1.97 -6.18 -2.40
CA ILE A 88 -1.04 -6.83 -3.32
C ILE A 88 -0.45 -5.76 -4.22
N PHE A 89 0.86 -5.55 -4.07
CA PHE A 89 1.62 -4.59 -4.84
C PHE A 89 2.15 -5.22 -6.12
N ASN A 90 2.03 -4.49 -7.23
CA ASN A 90 2.62 -4.87 -8.50
C ASN A 90 3.55 -3.79 -9.02
N VAL A 91 4.76 -4.21 -9.41
CA VAL A 91 5.73 -3.36 -10.05
C VAL A 91 5.42 -3.32 -11.54
N HIS A 92 5.25 -2.12 -12.09
CA HIS A 92 5.19 -1.98 -13.54
C HIS A 92 6.57 -2.31 -14.09
N ASN A 93 6.70 -3.47 -14.72
CA ASN A 93 7.83 -3.72 -15.59
C ASN A 93 7.57 -2.87 -16.84
N GLU A 94 8.27 -1.73 -16.97
CA GLU A 94 8.48 -1.16 -18.29
C GLU A 94 9.35 -2.18 -19.02
N ASP A 95 8.71 -3.04 -19.82
CA ASP A 95 9.36 -4.01 -20.69
C ASP A 95 10.55 -3.33 -21.37
N PHE A 96 11.75 -3.87 -21.14
CA PHE A 96 12.88 -3.60 -22.01
C PHE A 96 12.39 -3.86 -23.44
N GLU A 97 12.30 -2.81 -24.27
CA GLU A 97 12.23 -2.99 -25.72
C GLU A 97 13.43 -3.87 -26.07
N THR A 98 13.18 -5.14 -26.37
CA THR A 98 14.19 -6.00 -26.98
C THR A 98 14.29 -5.54 -28.41
N ASP A 99 15.13 -4.52 -28.64
CA ASP A 99 15.61 -4.19 -29.97
C ASP A 99 16.19 -5.46 -30.60
N ILE A 100 15.51 -5.90 -31.67
CA ILE A 100 15.77 -7.08 -32.52
C ILE A 100 17.19 -7.07 -33.11
#